data_AF-V7I1A8-F1
#
_entry.id   AF-V7I1A8-F1
#
_cell.length_a   1.000
_cell.length_b   1.000
_cell.length_c   1.000
_cell.angle_alpha   90.00
_cell.angle_beta   90.00
_cell.angle_gamma   90.00
#
_symmetry.space_group_name_H-M   'P 1'
#
loop_
_entity.id
_entity.type
_entity.pdbx_description
1 polymer ?
#
loop_
_entity_poly.entity_id
_entity_poly.type
_entity_poly.pdbx_seq_one_letter_code
_entity_poly.pdbx_strand_id
1 'polypeptide(L)'
;MDKIIRILKKDTVLVVSWVIALATGFVILPSAEYFSYIDFKVLAVLFSLMAVIAAIREMGVFEVVAGTLLKWTGSVRSMSLALVMLAFVSSMLITNDIALITFVPLAIEVLRRAGKGNLISVVTMLTPDW
;
A
#
# COMPACT_ATOMS: atom_id res chain seq x y z
N MET A 1 26.38 15.29 -6.03
CA MET A 1 25.48 16.11 -5.18
C MET A 1 24.04 16.08 -5.67
N ASP A 2 23.78 16.02 -6.98
CA ASP A 2 22.41 16.11 -7.53
C ASP A 2 21.47 14.96 -7.13
N LYS A 3 21.98 13.74 -6.91
CA LYS A 3 21.19 12.61 -6.40
C LYS A 3 20.62 12.85 -5.00
N ILE A 4 21.41 13.48 -4.12
CA ILE A 4 21.00 13.78 -2.74
C ILE A 4 19.91 14.84 -2.75
N ILE A 5 20.07 15.89 -3.56
CA ILE A 5 19.06 16.95 -3.72
C ILE A 5 17.77 16.41 -4.33
N ARG A 6 17.85 15.43 -5.24
CA ARG A 6 16.66 14.75 -5.80
C ARG A 6 15.93 13.91 -4.77
N ILE A 7 16.65 13.21 -3.89
CA ILE A 7 16.07 12.45 -2.77
C ILE A 7 15.42 13.40 -1.75
N LEU A 8 16.08 14.52 -1.43
CA LEU A 8 15.51 15.55 -0.54
C LEU A 8 14.23 16.19 -1.11
N LYS A 9 14.14 16.39 -2.43
CA LYS A 9 12.93 16.93 -3.07
C LYS A 9 11.84 15.90 -3.28
N LYS A 10 12.19 14.62 -3.45
CA LYS A 10 11.22 13.55 -3.69
C LYS A 10 10.43 13.21 -2.42
N ASP A 11 11.10 13.18 -1.27
CA ASP A 11 10.48 12.83 0.02
C ASP A 11 10.56 13.99 1.01
N THR A 12 9.73 15.01 0.81
CA THR A 12 9.66 16.18 1.69
C THR A 12 9.37 15.79 3.14
N VAL A 13 8.56 14.74 3.36
CA VAL A 13 8.27 14.19 4.69
C VAL A 13 9.54 13.69 5.37
N LEU A 14 10.42 12.99 4.65
CA LEU A 14 11.66 12.45 5.21
C LEU A 14 12.61 13.56 5.66
N VAL A 15 12.73 14.64 4.87
CA VAL A 15 13.56 15.79 5.23
C VAL A 15 13.03 16.50 6.47
N VAL A 16 11.72 16.75 6.53
CA VAL A 16 11.09 17.41 7.68
C VAL A 16 11.24 16.57 8.94
N SER A 17 10.99 15.26 8.87
CA SER A 17 11.18 14.34 9.99
C SER A 17 12.63 14.33 10.49
N TRP A 18 13.62 14.34 9.59
CA TRP A 18 15.03 14.40 9.96
C TRP A 18 15.42 15.71 10.67
N VAL A 19 14.95 16.85 10.17
CA VAL A 19 15.22 18.15 10.79
C VAL A 19 14.62 18.23 12.19
N ILE A 20 13.37 17.77 12.35
CA ILE A 20 12.70 17.72 13.65
C ILE A 20 13.43 16.76 14.59
N ALA A 21 13.81 15.56 14.12
CA ALA A 21 14.54 14.59 14.93
C ALA A 21 15.88 15.13 15.44
N LEU A 22 16.65 15.81 14.58
CA LEU A 22 17.89 16.46 14.97
C LEU A 22 17.64 17.57 16.00
N ALA A 23 16.65 18.43 15.76
CA ALA A 23 16.29 19.50 16.69
C ALA A 23 15.87 18.95 18.07
N THR A 24 15.08 17.88 18.11
CA THR A 24 14.66 17.22 19.36
C THR A 24 15.82 16.52 20.05
N GLY A 25 16.77 15.93 19.30
CA GLY A 25 17.98 15.31 19.86
C GLY A 25 18.92 16.29 20.57
N PHE A 26 18.82 17.60 20.28
CA PHE A 26 19.51 18.63 21.06
C PHE A 26 18.77 19.03 22.35
N VAL A 27 17.46 18.78 22.44
CA VAL A 27 16.62 19.11 23.61
C VAL A 27 16.57 17.96 24.62
N ILE A 28 16.62 16.71 24.14
CA ILE A 28 16.63 15.50 24.98
C ILE A 28 17.85 14.68 24.56
N LEU A 29 18.84 14.55 25.47
CA LEU A 29 20.05 13.77 25.20
C LEU A 29 19.65 12.30 24.95
N PRO A 30 20.06 11.69 23.82
CA PRO A 30 19.69 10.32 23.50
C PRO A 30 20.27 9.36 24.55
N SER A 31 19.39 8.83 25.41
CA SER A 31 19.70 7.81 26.40
C SER A 31 19.29 6.43 25.90
N ALA A 32 19.74 5.36 26.58
CA ALA A 32 19.37 3.99 26.24
C ALA A 32 17.85 3.71 26.31
N GLU A 33 17.05 4.59 26.94
CA GLU A 33 15.59 4.50 26.97
C GLU A 33 14.95 4.67 25.59
N TYR A 34 15.63 5.29 24.62
CA TYR A 34 15.10 5.44 23.26
C TYR A 34 14.84 4.10 22.57
N PHE A 35 15.60 3.05 22.90
CA PHE A 35 15.34 1.70 22.38
C PHE A 35 14.04 1.11 22.93
N SER A 36 13.61 1.54 24.12
CA SER A 36 12.34 1.11 24.71
C SER A 36 11.13 1.82 24.10
N TYR A 37 11.32 2.90 23.34
CA TYR A 37 10.23 3.56 22.61
C TYR A 37 9.81 2.79 21.35
N ILE A 38 10.66 1.91 20.84
CA ILE A 38 10.34 1.10 19.67
C ILE A 38 9.49 -0.10 20.11
N ASP A 39 8.24 -0.12 19.68
CA ASP A 39 7.38 -1.29 19.87
C ASP A 39 7.70 -2.38 18.83
N PHE A 40 8.64 -3.25 19.17
CA PHE A 40 9.05 -4.38 18.35
C PHE A 40 7.91 -5.37 18.08
N LYS A 41 6.88 -5.43 18.95
CA LYS A 41 5.73 -6.32 18.72
C LYS A 41 4.88 -5.78 17.58
N VAL A 42 4.58 -4.49 17.59
CA VAL A 42 3.83 -3.85 16.49
C VAL A 42 4.58 -3.98 15.18
N LEU A 43 5.90 -3.73 15.17
CA LEU A 43 6.74 -3.94 13.97
C LEU A 43 6.69 -5.39 13.47
N ALA A 44 6.79 -6.38 14.36
CA ALA A 44 6.71 -7.79 13.99
C ALA A 44 5.33 -8.18 13.45
N VAL A 45 4.25 -7.65 14.02
CA VAL A 45 2.88 -7.88 13.54
C VAL A 45 2.68 -7.26 12.16
N LEU A 46 3.10 -6.01 11.95
CA LEU A 46 3.04 -5.37 10.63
C LEU A 46 3.89 -6.12 9.60
N PHE A 47 5.10 -6.54 9.96
CA PHE A 47 5.97 -7.30 9.08
C PHE A 47 5.35 -8.65 8.69
N SER A 48 4.84 -9.42 9.67
CA SER A 48 4.20 -10.70 9.40
C SER A 48 2.95 -10.54 8.54
N LEU A 49 2.13 -9.50 8.76
CA LEU A 49 0.99 -9.19 7.92
C LEU A 49 1.39 -8.86 6.48
N MET A 50 2.41 -8.02 6.28
CA MET A 50 2.95 -7.72 4.95
C MET A 50 3.52 -8.98 4.27
N ALA A 51 4.20 -9.85 5.01
CA ALA A 51 4.74 -11.11 4.49
C ALA A 51 3.63 -12.09 4.08
N VAL A 52 2.58 -12.23 4.88
CA VAL A 52 1.40 -13.06 4.55
C VAL A 52 0.74 -12.56 3.28
N ILE A 53 0.59 -11.24 3.14
CA ILE A 53 0.03 -10.62 1.94
C ILE A 53 0.90 -10.89 0.71
N ALA A 54 2.22 -10.76 0.83
CA ALA A 54 3.15 -11.07 -0.24
C ALA A 54 3.06 -12.56 -0.65
N ALA A 55 2.93 -13.48 0.32
CA ALA A 55 2.76 -14.91 0.05
C ALA A 55 1.43 -15.22 -0.65
N ILE A 56 0.32 -14.62 -0.21
CA ILE A 56 -0.99 -14.74 -0.89
C ILE A 56 -0.90 -14.23 -2.33
N ARG A 57 -0.10 -13.18 -2.55
CA ARG A 57 0.16 -12.65 -3.90
C ARG A 57 0.89 -13.64 -4.78
N GLU A 58 1.94 -14.25 -4.27
CA GLU A 58 2.77 -15.20 -5.02
C GLU A 58 2.04 -16.51 -5.33
N MET A 59 1.12 -16.93 -4.46
CA MET A 59 0.25 -18.10 -4.69
C MET A 59 -0.80 -17.89 -5.80
N GLY A 60 -0.89 -16.71 -6.42
CA GLY A 60 -1.82 -16.45 -7.52
C GLY A 60 -3.31 -16.41 -7.11
N VAL A 61 -3.59 -16.29 -5.80
CA VAL A 61 -4.97 -16.22 -5.29
C VAL A 61 -5.74 -15.05 -5.91
N PHE A 62 -5.05 -13.93 -6.15
CA PHE A 62 -5.64 -12.77 -6.81
C PHE A 62 -6.12 -13.08 -8.24
N GLU A 63 -5.44 -13.96 -8.97
CA GLU A 63 -5.86 -14.35 -10.32
C GLU A 63 -7.16 -15.17 -10.31
N VAL A 64 -7.31 -16.06 -9.31
CA VAL A 64 -8.51 -16.88 -9.12
C VAL A 64 -9.70 -16.02 -8.71
N VAL A 65 -9.48 -15.11 -7.76
CA VAL A 65 -10.49 -14.13 -7.33
C VAL A 65 -10.89 -13.24 -8.51
N ALA A 66 -9.92 -12.78 -9.30
CA ALA A 66 -10.18 -11.97 -10.47
C ALA A 66 -11.03 -12.68 -11.53
N GLY A 67 -10.70 -13.93 -11.84
CA GLY A 67 -11.48 -14.76 -12.76
C GLY A 67 -12.90 -15.04 -12.26
N THR A 68 -13.07 -15.18 -10.95
CA THR A 68 -14.40 -15.38 -10.34
C THR A 68 -15.23 -14.10 -10.38
N LEU A 69 -14.64 -12.94 -10.08
CA LEU A 69 -15.30 -11.64 -10.20
C LEU A 69 -15.74 -11.35 -11.64
N LEU A 70 -14.89 -11.66 -12.62
CA LEU A 70 -15.17 -11.44 -14.04
C LEU A 70 -16.33 -12.30 -14.54
N LYS A 71 -16.45 -13.54 -14.05
CA LYS A 71 -17.60 -14.41 -14.35
C LYS A 71 -18.92 -13.91 -13.75
N TRP A 72 -18.84 -13.27 -12.58
CA TRP A 72 -20.03 -12.78 -11.86
C TRP A 72 -20.49 -11.41 -12.35
N THR A 73 -19.58 -10.60 -12.90
CA THR A 73 -19.85 -9.22 -13.32
C THR A 73 -19.77 -9.09 -14.85
N GLY A 74 -20.92 -9.11 -15.52
CA GLY A 74 -21.00 -9.02 -16.99
C GLY A 74 -20.70 -7.63 -17.58
N SER A 75 -20.53 -6.59 -16.75
CA SER A 75 -20.31 -5.21 -17.19
C SER A 75 -19.25 -4.51 -16.35
N VAL A 76 -18.45 -3.67 -17.01
CA VAL A 76 -17.30 -2.97 -16.40
C VAL A 76 -17.72 -2.07 -15.24
N ARG A 77 -18.90 -1.44 -15.29
CA ARG A 77 -19.42 -0.65 -14.16
C ARG A 77 -19.71 -1.51 -12.93
N SER A 78 -20.25 -2.71 -13.14
CA SER A 78 -20.52 -3.65 -12.05
C SER A 78 -19.22 -4.23 -11.49
N MET A 79 -18.23 -4.49 -12.35
CA MET A 79 -16.91 -4.96 -11.96
C MET A 79 -16.14 -3.90 -11.15
N SER A 80 -16.15 -2.64 -11.59
CA SER A 80 -15.53 -1.53 -10.84
C SER A 80 -16.25 -1.28 -9.51
N LEU A 81 -17.58 -1.36 -9.49
CA LEU A 81 -18.36 -1.21 -8.25
C LEU A 81 -18.07 -2.36 -7.28
N ALA A 82 -17.98 -3.60 -7.76
CA ALA A 82 -17.61 -4.75 -6.95
C ALA A 82 -16.22 -4.60 -6.35
N LEU A 83 -15.23 -4.14 -7.15
CA LEU A 83 -13.88 -3.85 -6.66
C LEU A 83 -13.86 -2.73 -5.63
N VAL A 84 -14.59 -1.63 -5.86
CA VAL A 84 -14.68 -0.51 -4.90
C VAL A 84 -15.38 -0.94 -3.61
N MET A 85 -16.48 -1.68 -3.69
CA MET A 85 -17.20 -2.19 -2.51
C MET A 85 -16.35 -3.20 -1.73
N LEU A 86 -15.64 -4.09 -2.43
CA LEU A 86 -14.70 -5.04 -1.83
C LEU A 86 -13.58 -4.28 -1.12
N ALA A 87 -12.92 -3.34 -1.80
CA ALA A 87 -11.87 -2.51 -1.23
C ALA A 87 -12.38 -1.64 -0.08
N PHE A 88 -13.60 -1.13 -0.14
CA PHE A 88 -14.22 -0.32 0.91
C PHE A 88 -14.47 -1.13 2.19
N VAL A 89 -15.11 -2.29 2.08
CA VAL A 89 -15.35 -3.18 3.22
C VAL A 89 -14.02 -3.68 3.80
N SER A 90 -13.08 -4.06 2.94
CA SER A 90 -11.77 -4.54 3.37
C SER A 90 -10.87 -3.45 3.93
N SER A 91 -10.94 -2.20 3.47
CA SER A 91 -10.21 -1.06 4.03
C SER A 91 -10.77 -0.59 5.38
N MET A 92 -11.96 -1.04 5.76
CA MET A 92 -12.51 -0.83 7.10
C MET A 92 -12.08 -1.93 8.07
N LEU A 93 -11.83 -3.15 7.56
CA LEU A 93 -11.35 -4.29 8.34
C LEU A 93 -9.82 -4.33 8.50
N ILE A 94 -9.11 -3.87 7.46
CA ILE A 94 -7.64 -3.83 7.36
C ILE A 94 -7.22 -2.36 7.32
N THR A 95 -6.03 -2.03 7.84
CA THR A 95 -5.43 -0.71 7.69
C THR A 95 -5.34 -0.29 6.21
N ASN A 96 -5.79 0.92 5.90
CA ASN A 96 -5.94 1.48 4.55
C ASN A 96 -4.69 1.25 3.66
N ASP A 97 -3.48 1.43 4.20
CA ASP A 97 -2.24 1.25 3.43
C ASP A 97 -2.01 -0.19 2.97
N ILE A 98 -2.36 -1.14 3.82
CA ILE A 98 -2.19 -2.57 3.55
C ILE A 98 -3.28 -3.05 2.58
N ALA A 99 -4.49 -2.50 2.69
CA ALA A 99 -5.56 -2.73 1.73
C ALA A 99 -5.18 -2.21 0.34
N LEU A 100 -4.61 -1.01 0.23
CA LEU A 100 -4.15 -0.46 -1.04
C LEU A 100 -3.14 -1.42 -1.72
N ILE A 101 -2.15 -1.91 -0.96
CA ILE A 101 -1.10 -2.81 -1.46
C ILE A 101 -1.68 -4.14 -2.01
N THR A 102 -2.79 -4.64 -1.45
CA THR A 102 -3.43 -5.89 -1.94
C THR A 102 -4.43 -5.65 -3.07
N PHE A 103 -5.27 -4.62 -2.96
CA PHE A 103 -6.37 -4.40 -3.89
C PHE A 103 -5.95 -3.75 -5.20
N VAL A 104 -4.90 -2.92 -5.21
CA VAL A 104 -4.37 -2.33 -6.45
C VAL A 104 -3.92 -3.40 -7.45
N PRO A 105 -3.04 -4.36 -7.11
CA PRO A 105 -2.65 -5.40 -8.06
C PRO A 105 -3.83 -6.31 -8.45
N LEU A 106 -4.77 -6.59 -7.54
CA LEU A 106 -5.99 -7.34 -7.87
C LEU A 106 -6.85 -6.60 -8.90
N ALA A 107 -7.07 -5.30 -8.71
CA ALA A 107 -7.85 -4.48 -9.63
C ALA A 107 -7.20 -4.42 -11.03
N ILE A 108 -5.87 -4.27 -11.08
CA ILE A 108 -5.11 -4.31 -12.34
C ILE A 108 -5.29 -5.66 -13.05
N GLU A 109 -5.21 -6.78 -12.33
CA GLU A 109 -5.36 -8.12 -12.92
C GLU A 109 -6.78 -8.37 -13.46
N VAL A 110 -7.80 -7.96 -12.71
CA VAL A 110 -9.21 -8.02 -13.13
C VAL A 110 -9.45 -7.20 -14.40
N LEU A 111 -8.93 -5.97 -14.44
CA LEU A 111 -9.05 -5.06 -15.58
C LEU A 111 -8.30 -5.55 -16.82
N ARG A 112 -7.11 -6.14 -16.63
CA ARG A 112 -6.31 -6.78 -17.68
C ARG A 112 -7.10 -7.91 -18.34
N ARG A 113 -7.69 -8.80 -17.55
CA ARG A 113 -8.50 -9.93 -18.05
C ARG A 113 -9.81 -9.50 -18.71
N ALA A 114 -10.39 -8.38 -18.29
CA ALA A 114 -11.55 -7.78 -18.95
C ALA A 114 -11.24 -7.05 -20.27
N GLY A 115 -9.97 -7.03 -20.71
CA GLY A 115 -9.55 -6.40 -21.97
C GLY A 115 -9.68 -4.88 -22.01
N LYS A 116 -9.78 -4.21 -20.84
CA LYS A 116 -10.03 -2.76 -20.73
C LYS A 116 -8.84 -2.01 -20.13
N GLY A 117 -7.73 -2.01 -20.87
CA GLY A 117 -6.46 -1.38 -20.46
C GLY A 117 -6.54 0.12 -20.10
N ASN A 118 -7.50 0.87 -20.68
CA ASN A 118 -7.65 2.31 -20.39
C ASN A 118 -8.06 2.64 -18.95
N LEU A 119 -8.65 1.70 -18.21
CA LEU A 119 -9.03 1.92 -16.81
C LEU A 119 -7.92 1.54 -15.82
N ILE A 120 -6.89 0.83 -16.28
CA ILE A 120 -5.67 0.57 -15.48
C ILE A 120 -5.02 1.90 -15.13
N SER A 121 -5.01 2.87 -16.07
CA SER A 121 -4.49 4.23 -15.85
C SER A 121 -5.17 4.99 -14.72
N VAL A 122 -6.48 4.76 -14.50
CA VAL A 122 -7.24 5.46 -13.44
C VAL A 122 -6.95 4.84 -12.08
N VAL A 123 -6.81 3.52 -12.00
CA VAL A 123 -6.43 2.81 -10.78
C VAL A 123 -4.99 3.13 -10.39
N THR A 124 -4.07 3.21 -11.36
CA THR A 124 -2.69 3.63 -11.09
C THR A 124 -2.60 5.11 -10.68
N MET A 125 -3.44 6.00 -11.21
CA MET A 125 -3.48 7.42 -10.79
C MET A 125 -3.98 7.62 -9.34
N LEU A 126 -4.82 6.72 -8.85
CA LEU A 126 -5.31 6.70 -7.46
C LEU A 126 -4.27 6.12 -6.49
N THR A 127 -3.24 5.44 -7.00
CA THR A 127 -2.15 4.93 -6.19
C THR A 127 -1.07 6.02 -6.14
N PRO A 128 -0.68 6.54 -4.96
CA PRO A 128 0.41 7.50 -4.90
C PRO A 128 1.68 6.87 -5.48
N ASP A 129 2.27 7.51 -6.48
CA ASP A 129 3.58 7.15 -7.01
C ASP A 129 4.63 7.31 -5.88
N TRP A 130 5.02 6.20 -5.26
CA TRP A 130 6.16 6.13 -4.34
C TRP A 130 7.49 6.08 -5.12
#